data_AF-A0A9Q3L2B4-F1
#
_entry.id   AF-A0A9Q3L2B4-F1
#
_cell.length_a   1.000
_cell.length_b   1.000
_cell.length_c   1.000
_cell.angle_alpha   90.00
_cell.angle_beta   90.00
_cell.angle_gamma   90.00
#
_symmetry.space_group_name_H-M   'P 1'
#
loop_
_entity.id
_entity.type
_entity.pdbx_description
1 polymer ?
#
loop_
_entity_poly.entity_id
_entity_poly.type
_entity_poly.pdbx_seq_one_letter_code
_entity_poly.pdbx_strand_id
1 'polypeptide(L)'
;MGTPIQNTIYDLLAITSFITQPQSSDQDNWSPFILSSLSKGGNYILHLKLRHLSLRRTKTTHLKSLPTISHHYELLPLNPSMQQECSTLYKEFLSSKIKGPGESFRNINKLQIFCNHHIMLNTIVEADLEDHKGRSTQDNSSTITQTIVNVETCMMSIKIAHLLQSLMKNKQLNCGPTKLVVYTQWTQFLDLIGIALAHCSILSAQIDGTITAQVHEKALENFFNNPECEVLTASIGAAGTGLNITCPNIVYLMVRGPPKF
;
A
#
# COMPACT_ATOMS: atom_id res chain seq x y z
N MET A 1 -12.97 14.02 -5.26
CA MET A 1 -11.85 13.06 -5.33
C MET A 1 -10.51 13.79 -5.29
N GLY A 2 -9.54 13.31 -4.52
CA GLY A 2 -8.21 13.95 -4.40
C GLY A 2 -7.29 13.74 -5.62
N THR A 3 -7.42 12.59 -6.29
CA THR A 3 -6.67 12.20 -7.50
C THR A 3 -7.64 11.64 -8.54
N PRO A 4 -8.17 12.49 -9.46
CA PRO A 4 -9.20 12.09 -10.42
C PRO A 4 -8.66 11.25 -11.60
N ILE A 5 -7.34 11.16 -11.76
CA ILE A 5 -6.68 10.31 -12.75
C ILE A 5 -5.75 9.39 -11.95
N GLN A 6 -5.89 8.08 -12.10
CA GLN A 6 -5.05 7.11 -11.38
C GLN A 6 -4.14 6.37 -12.35
N ASN A 7 -4.70 5.84 -13.43
CA ASN A 7 -3.97 4.99 -14.38
C ASN A 7 -4.02 5.55 -15.80
N THR A 8 -5.20 5.99 -16.24
CA THR A 8 -5.41 6.40 -17.63
C THR A 8 -6.32 7.61 -17.76
N ILE A 9 -6.26 8.27 -18.92
CA ILE A 9 -7.19 9.36 -19.26
C ILE A 9 -8.64 8.85 -19.36
N TYR A 10 -8.86 7.55 -19.57
CA TYR A 10 -10.19 6.96 -19.58
C TYR A 10 -10.86 7.00 -18.20
N ASP A 11 -10.08 7.00 -17.12
CA ASP A 11 -10.60 7.20 -15.76
C ASP A 11 -11.33 8.54 -15.67
N LEU A 12 -10.73 9.59 -16.25
CA LEU A 12 -11.32 10.92 -16.30
C LEU A 12 -12.54 10.95 -17.21
N LEU A 13 -12.49 10.31 -18.37
CA LEU A 13 -13.64 10.23 -19.29
C LEU A 13 -14.84 9.57 -18.62
N ALA A 14 -14.62 8.45 -17.91
CA ALA A 14 -15.66 7.75 -17.16
C ALA A 14 -16.25 8.62 -16.03
N ILE A 15 -15.41 9.37 -15.31
CA ILE A 15 -15.89 10.31 -14.28
C ILE A 15 -16.71 11.43 -14.92
N THR A 16 -16.26 11.99 -16.05
CA THR A 16 -17.00 13.05 -16.73
C THR A 16 -18.33 12.56 -17.28
N SER A 17 -18.38 11.38 -17.91
CA SER A 17 -19.63 10.82 -18.45
C SER A 17 -20.64 10.51 -17.34
N PHE A 18 -20.16 10.05 -16.19
CA PHE A 18 -20.99 9.85 -15.00
C PHE A 18 -21.59 11.16 -14.48
N ILE A 19 -20.77 12.22 -14.35
CA ILE A 19 -21.21 13.52 -13.83
C ILE A 19 -22.18 14.22 -14.79
N THR A 20 -21.94 14.15 -16.09
CA THR A 20 -22.71 14.94 -17.05
C THR A 20 -24.05 14.30 -17.44
N GLN A 21 -24.24 12.98 -17.21
CA GLN A 21 -25.37 12.18 -17.73
C GLN A 21 -25.56 12.32 -19.27
N PRO A 22 -26.29 11.44 -19.98
CA PRO A 22 -26.45 11.57 -21.42
C PRO A 22 -27.53 12.60 -21.71
N GLN A 23 -27.21 13.89 -21.60
CA GLN A 23 -27.93 14.89 -22.38
C GLN A 23 -27.23 14.98 -23.73
N SER A 24 -27.89 14.45 -24.76
CA SER A 24 -27.49 14.37 -26.17
C SER A 24 -26.81 13.06 -26.61
N SER A 25 -27.39 12.52 -27.68
CA SER A 25 -26.99 11.39 -28.50
C SER A 25 -25.63 11.53 -29.22
N ASP A 26 -24.85 12.57 -28.92
CA ASP A 26 -23.55 12.90 -29.56
C ASP A 26 -22.33 12.54 -28.68
N GLN A 27 -22.51 11.65 -27.70
CA GLN A 27 -21.54 11.36 -26.65
C GLN A 27 -20.25 10.66 -27.14
N ASP A 28 -20.17 10.25 -28.41
CA ASP A 28 -19.10 9.37 -28.92
C ASP A 28 -17.85 10.07 -29.48
N ASN A 29 -17.84 11.40 -29.64
CA ASN A 29 -16.74 12.07 -30.36
C ASN A 29 -15.69 12.77 -29.48
N TRP A 30 -15.72 12.66 -28.16
CA TRP A 30 -14.83 13.46 -27.29
C TRP A 30 -13.43 12.87 -27.14
N SER A 31 -13.35 11.54 -27.13
CA SER A 31 -12.11 10.77 -26.98
C SER A 31 -11.08 11.11 -28.07
N PRO A 32 -11.39 11.12 -29.38
CA PRO A 32 -10.40 11.42 -30.42
C PRO A 32 -9.82 12.84 -30.30
N PHE A 33 -10.64 13.86 -30.00
CA PHE A 33 -10.16 15.24 -29.90
C PHE A 33 -9.31 15.49 -28.64
N ILE A 34 -9.70 14.91 -27.50
CA ILE A 34 -8.92 15.04 -26.26
C ILE A 34 -7.61 14.24 -26.38
N LEU A 35 -7.68 13.00 -26.88
CA LEU A 35 -6.51 12.14 -27.07
C LEU A 35 -5.53 12.72 -28.11
N SER A 36 -6.03 13.27 -29.22
CA SER A 36 -5.18 13.92 -30.23
C SER A 36 -4.56 15.25 -29.79
N SER A 37 -5.23 15.99 -28.91
CA SER A 37 -4.64 17.19 -28.31
C SER A 37 -3.55 16.80 -27.30
N LEU A 38 -3.82 15.81 -26.45
CA LEU A 38 -2.87 15.29 -25.46
C LEU A 38 -1.63 14.67 -26.11
N SER A 39 -1.78 13.92 -27.21
CA SER A 39 -0.64 13.33 -27.93
C SER A 39 0.27 14.38 -28.57
N LYS A 40 -0.27 15.57 -28.86
CA LYS A 40 0.48 16.75 -29.32
C LYS A 40 1.02 17.60 -28.16
N GLY A 41 0.91 17.14 -26.92
CA GLY A 41 1.32 17.88 -25.72
C GLY A 41 0.36 18.99 -25.28
N GLY A 42 -0.80 19.12 -25.93
CA GLY A 42 -1.82 20.11 -25.60
C GLY A 42 -2.77 19.61 -24.50
N ASN A 43 -2.95 20.41 -23.45
CA ASN A 43 -3.92 20.15 -22.38
C ASN A 43 -5.02 21.22 -22.28
N TYR A 44 -4.99 22.23 -23.14
CA TYR A 44 -5.89 23.39 -23.09
C TYR A 44 -7.37 23.00 -23.27
N ILE A 45 -7.67 22.17 -24.27
CA ILE A 45 -9.05 21.69 -24.53
C ILE A 45 -9.59 20.92 -23.33
N LEU A 46 -8.73 20.12 -22.70
CA LEU A 46 -9.07 19.38 -21.49
C LEU A 46 -9.36 20.33 -20.33
N HIS A 47 -8.50 21.31 -20.09
CA HIS A 47 -8.68 22.33 -19.03
C HIS A 47 -9.96 23.14 -19.21
N LEU A 48 -10.28 23.59 -20.43
CA LEU A 48 -11.51 24.34 -20.69
C LEU A 48 -12.77 23.54 -20.33
N LYS A 49 -12.79 22.25 -20.68
CA LYS A 49 -13.91 21.35 -20.36
C LYS A 49 -13.97 21.06 -18.85
N LEU A 50 -12.83 20.81 -18.21
CA LEU A 50 -12.80 20.57 -16.77
C LEU A 50 -13.04 21.83 -15.93
N ARG A 51 -12.91 23.03 -16.49
CA ARG A 51 -13.02 24.30 -15.76
C ARG A 51 -14.38 24.50 -15.09
N HIS A 52 -15.45 24.03 -15.70
CA HIS A 52 -16.81 24.13 -15.16
C HIS A 52 -17.25 22.86 -14.41
N LEU A 53 -16.52 21.75 -14.57
CA LEU A 53 -16.84 20.46 -13.94
C LEU A 53 -16.01 20.17 -12.68
N SER A 54 -14.84 20.80 -12.55
CA SER A 54 -13.90 20.49 -11.48
C SER A 54 -13.24 21.74 -10.89
N LEU A 55 -13.15 21.75 -9.56
CA LEU A 55 -12.35 22.71 -8.81
C LEU A 55 -11.23 21.94 -8.08
N ARG A 56 -9.98 22.22 -8.42
CA ARG A 56 -8.81 21.62 -7.76
C ARG A 56 -7.94 22.71 -7.14
N ARG A 57 -7.70 22.62 -5.83
CA ARG A 57 -6.82 23.51 -5.06
C ARG A 57 -5.58 22.74 -4.61
N THR A 58 -4.42 23.37 -4.57
CA THR A 58 -3.19 22.78 -4.04
C THR A 58 -2.91 23.30 -2.62
N LYS A 59 -2.22 22.50 -1.80
CA LYS A 59 -1.86 22.90 -0.43
C LYS A 59 -0.97 24.17 -0.40
N THR A 60 -0.24 24.42 -1.48
CA THR A 60 0.67 25.56 -1.63
C THR A 60 -0.02 26.91 -1.86
N THR A 61 -1.26 26.94 -2.34
CA THR A 61 -1.92 28.21 -2.72
C THR A 61 -2.62 28.92 -1.56
N HIS A 62 -2.98 28.22 -0.48
CA HIS A 62 -3.83 28.79 0.59
C HIS A 62 -3.35 28.55 2.03
N LEU A 63 -2.32 27.73 2.27
CA LEU A 63 -1.82 27.42 3.62
C LEU A 63 -0.36 27.84 3.72
N LYS A 64 -0.09 28.96 4.40
CA LYS A 64 1.24 29.61 4.47
C LYS A 64 2.22 28.97 5.45
N SER A 65 1.81 27.97 6.24
CA SER A 65 2.62 27.41 7.34
C SER A 65 2.44 25.90 7.54
N LEU A 66 2.47 25.12 6.45
CA LEU A 66 2.54 23.66 6.59
C LEU A 66 4.01 23.21 6.77
N PRO A 67 4.29 22.24 7.65
CA PRO A 67 5.61 21.64 7.73
C PRO A 67 5.96 20.99 6.39
N THR A 68 7.23 21.06 6.01
CA THR A 68 7.75 20.42 4.80
C THR A 68 7.76 18.91 4.98
N ILE A 69 7.11 18.19 4.07
CA ILE A 69 7.19 16.73 4.04
C ILE A 69 8.50 16.35 3.34
N SER A 70 9.38 15.61 4.03
CA SER A 70 10.58 15.02 3.44
C SER A 70 10.32 13.58 3.04
N HIS A 71 10.81 13.19 1.86
CA HIS A 71 10.72 11.82 1.37
C HIS A 71 12.12 11.19 1.40
N HIS A 72 12.26 10.09 2.15
CA HIS A 72 13.50 9.33 2.25
C HIS A 72 13.28 7.93 1.66
N TYR A 73 14.20 7.50 0.79
CA TYR A 73 14.18 6.17 0.18
C TYR A 73 15.39 5.40 0.68
N GLU A 74 15.15 4.38 1.48
CA GLU A 74 16.20 3.53 2.04
C GLU A 74 16.26 2.20 1.30
N LEU A 75 17.45 1.88 0.79
CA LEU A 75 17.72 0.60 0.14
C LEU A 75 18.29 -0.36 1.17
N LEU A 76 17.54 -1.41 1.46
CA LEU A 76 17.93 -2.44 2.41
C LEU A 76 18.60 -3.59 1.64
N PRO A 77 19.90 -3.86 1.86
CA PRO A 77 20.58 -4.96 1.19
C PRO A 77 20.05 -6.30 1.70
N LEU A 78 19.85 -7.25 0.78
CA LEU A 78 19.49 -8.63 1.13
C LEU A 78 20.71 -9.35 1.68
N ASN A 79 20.50 -10.19 2.70
CA ASN A 79 21.54 -11.11 3.18
C ASN A 79 21.95 -12.09 2.06
N PRO A 80 23.20 -12.59 2.03
CA PRO A 80 23.67 -13.47 0.96
C PRO A 80 22.77 -14.69 0.70
N SER A 81 22.26 -15.31 1.75
CA SER A 81 21.31 -16.44 1.66
C SER A 81 20.01 -16.03 0.95
N MET A 82 19.42 -14.89 1.34
CA MET A 82 18.19 -14.38 0.72
C MET A 82 18.43 -13.89 -0.71
N GLN A 83 19.63 -13.38 -1.01
CA GLN A 83 19.99 -12.93 -2.34
C GLN A 83 20.04 -14.09 -3.32
N GLN A 84 20.56 -15.24 -2.91
CA GLN A 84 20.57 -16.44 -3.74
C GLN A 84 19.15 -16.91 -4.06
N GLU A 85 18.28 -16.97 -3.05
CA GLU A 85 16.88 -17.38 -3.21
C GLU A 85 16.07 -16.40 -4.06
N CYS A 86 16.23 -15.10 -3.81
CA CYS A 86 15.64 -14.04 -4.65
C CYS A 86 16.11 -14.15 -6.11
N SER A 87 17.39 -14.49 -6.33
CA SER A 87 17.93 -14.69 -7.67
C SER A 87 17.30 -15.88 -8.39
N THR A 88 16.96 -16.94 -7.66
CA THR A 88 16.22 -18.09 -8.21
C THR A 88 14.82 -17.68 -8.63
N LEU A 89 14.04 -17.05 -7.75
CA LEU A 89 12.70 -16.54 -8.07
C LEU A 89 12.73 -15.53 -9.24
N TYR A 90 13.80 -14.73 -9.32
CA TYR A 90 13.96 -13.77 -10.40
C TYR A 90 14.23 -14.45 -11.75
N LYS A 91 15.04 -15.53 -11.76
CA LYS A 91 15.25 -16.34 -12.96
C LYS A 91 13.96 -17.02 -13.42
N GLU A 92 13.15 -17.52 -12.48
CA GLU A 92 11.83 -18.07 -12.78
C GLU A 92 10.93 -17.01 -13.43
N PHE A 93 10.88 -15.80 -12.88
CA PHE A 93 10.16 -14.67 -13.49
C PHE A 93 10.64 -14.35 -14.91
N LEU A 94 11.96 -14.32 -15.14
CA LEU A 94 12.50 -14.05 -16.47
C LEU A 94 12.12 -15.15 -17.47
N SER A 95 12.13 -16.42 -17.05
CA SER A 95 11.71 -17.55 -17.87
C SER A 95 10.20 -17.54 -18.17
N SER A 96 9.38 -17.02 -17.25
CA SER A 96 7.93 -16.98 -17.39
C SER A 96 7.41 -15.84 -18.26
N LYS A 97 8.24 -14.85 -18.62
CA LYS A 97 7.85 -13.77 -19.56
C LYS A 97 7.32 -14.31 -20.90
N ILE A 98 7.70 -15.53 -21.25
CA ILE A 98 7.33 -16.22 -22.49
C ILE A 98 5.92 -16.85 -22.39
N LYS A 99 5.41 -17.11 -21.17
CA LYS A 99 4.19 -17.88 -20.92
C LYS A 99 2.92 -17.03 -20.75
N GLY A 100 3.04 -15.70 -20.83
CA GLY A 100 1.92 -14.76 -20.82
C GLY A 100 1.86 -13.84 -19.60
N PRO A 101 0.94 -12.84 -19.62
CA PRO A 101 0.88 -11.77 -18.62
C PRO A 101 0.51 -12.29 -17.22
N GLY A 102 -0.40 -13.26 -17.11
CA GLY A 102 -0.88 -13.79 -15.82
C GLY A 102 0.24 -14.41 -14.97
N GLU A 103 1.05 -15.30 -15.55
CA GLU A 103 2.16 -15.95 -14.85
C GLU A 103 3.28 -14.95 -14.50
N SER A 104 3.49 -13.94 -15.36
CA SER A 104 4.42 -12.84 -15.09
C SER A 104 4.00 -12.01 -13.87
N PHE A 105 2.71 -11.66 -13.74
CA PHE A 105 2.21 -10.94 -12.56
C PHE A 105 2.32 -11.78 -11.28
N ARG A 106 2.02 -13.08 -11.35
CA ARG A 106 2.18 -14.00 -10.21
C ARG A 106 3.63 -14.05 -9.73
N ASN A 107 4.59 -14.15 -10.64
CA ASN A 107 6.00 -14.21 -10.28
C ASN A 107 6.55 -12.87 -9.77
N ILE A 108 6.07 -11.73 -10.30
CA ILE A 108 6.34 -10.42 -9.71
C ILE A 108 5.79 -10.36 -8.28
N ASN A 109 4.59 -10.89 -8.06
CA ASN A 109 3.97 -10.90 -6.74
C ASN A 109 4.78 -11.72 -5.73
N LYS A 110 5.22 -12.93 -6.13
CA LYS A 110 6.12 -13.77 -5.32
C LYS A 110 7.40 -13.02 -4.94
N LEU A 111 8.04 -12.34 -5.89
CA LEU A 111 9.22 -11.52 -5.61
C LEU A 111 8.93 -10.41 -4.59
N GLN A 112 7.78 -9.73 -4.70
CA GLN A 112 7.41 -8.67 -3.77
C GLN A 112 7.17 -9.21 -2.35
N ILE A 113 6.48 -10.34 -2.25
CA ILE A 113 6.17 -10.99 -0.98
C ILE A 113 7.43 -11.53 -0.32
N PHE A 114 8.32 -12.18 -1.08
CA PHE A 114 9.63 -12.62 -0.61
C PHE A 114 10.45 -11.47 0.00
N CYS A 115 10.47 -10.31 -0.67
CA CYS A 115 11.17 -9.12 -0.17
C CYS A 115 10.57 -8.55 1.12
N ASN A 116 9.32 -8.87 1.43
CA ASN A 116 8.69 -8.51 2.70
C ASN A 116 9.01 -9.55 3.76
N HIS A 117 8.71 -10.83 3.50
CA HIS A 117 9.01 -11.92 4.40
C HIS A 117 8.89 -13.29 3.68
N HIS A 118 9.87 -14.17 3.84
CA HIS A 118 9.91 -15.48 3.19
C HIS A 118 8.68 -16.37 3.52
N ILE A 119 8.27 -16.46 4.79
CA ILE A 119 7.13 -17.28 5.22
C ILE A 119 5.81 -16.98 4.48
N MET A 120 5.63 -15.75 4.00
CA MET A 120 4.41 -15.35 3.30
C MET A 120 4.27 -16.03 1.93
N LEU A 121 5.36 -16.59 1.37
CA LEU A 121 5.28 -17.38 0.15
C LEU A 121 4.51 -18.68 0.34
N ASN A 122 4.58 -19.30 1.53
CA ASN A 122 3.92 -20.57 1.79
C ASN A 122 2.40 -20.45 1.69
N THR A 123 1.83 -19.32 2.15
CA THR A 123 0.40 -19.08 2.03
C THR A 123 -0.05 -18.92 0.57
N ILE A 124 0.81 -18.42 -0.31
CA ILE A 124 0.52 -18.37 -1.75
C ILE A 124 0.47 -19.78 -2.33
N VAL A 125 1.42 -20.64 -1.94
CA VAL A 125 1.47 -22.03 -2.42
C VAL A 125 0.22 -22.79 -1.98
N GLU A 126 -0.24 -22.60 -0.76
CA GLU A 126 -1.49 -23.19 -0.25
C GLU A 126 -2.71 -22.69 -1.03
N ALA A 127 -2.82 -21.38 -1.28
CA ALA A 127 -3.89 -20.81 -2.09
C ALA A 127 -3.87 -21.32 -3.56
N ASP A 128 -2.69 -21.47 -4.17
CA ASP A 128 -2.53 -22.02 -5.51
C ASP A 128 -2.99 -23.49 -5.60
N LEU A 129 -2.79 -24.28 -4.52
CA LEU A 129 -3.25 -25.67 -4.45
C LEU A 129 -4.77 -25.80 -4.32
N GLU A 130 -5.41 -24.82 -3.67
CA GLU A 130 -6.88 -24.76 -3.54
C GLU A 130 -7.55 -24.35 -4.84
N ASP A 131 -6.97 -23.41 -5.62
CA ASP A 131 -7.51 -23.00 -6.92
C ASP A 131 -7.57 -24.14 -7.96
N HIS A 132 -6.69 -25.15 -7.83
CA HIS A 132 -6.69 -26.35 -8.68
C HIS A 132 -7.69 -27.43 -8.22
N LYS A 133 -8.23 -27.35 -7.00
CA LYS A 133 -9.30 -28.22 -6.51
C LYS A 133 -10.60 -27.43 -6.54
N GLY A 134 -11.37 -27.58 -7.63
CA GLY A 134 -12.62 -26.85 -7.87
C GLY A 134 -13.48 -26.60 -6.62
N ARG A 135 -13.91 -25.34 -6.49
CA ARG A 135 -14.71 -24.72 -5.42
C ARG A 135 -15.78 -25.65 -4.82
N SER A 136 -15.43 -26.40 -3.77
CA SER A 136 -16.39 -26.95 -2.81
C SER A 136 -16.59 -25.93 -1.71
N THR A 137 -17.81 -25.41 -1.58
CA THR A 137 -18.25 -24.55 -0.48
C THR A 137 -18.15 -25.31 0.85
N GLN A 138 -17.09 -25.06 1.60
CA GLN A 138 -17.10 -25.16 3.05
C GLN A 138 -16.42 -23.91 3.62
N ASP A 139 -17.23 -23.16 4.38
CA ASP A 139 -16.79 -22.05 5.23
C ASP A 139 -15.73 -22.55 6.21
N ASN A 140 -14.46 -22.35 5.87
CA ASN A 140 -13.35 -22.38 6.82
C ASN A 140 -12.62 -21.04 6.72
N SER A 141 -13.36 -19.97 7.04
CA SER A 141 -12.73 -18.71 7.41
C SER A 141 -11.94 -18.96 8.71
N SER A 142 -10.65 -18.65 8.70
CA SER A 142 -9.75 -18.55 9.87
C SER A 142 -9.18 -19.84 10.52
N THR A 143 -8.38 -20.63 9.80
CA THR A 143 -7.53 -21.66 10.45
C THR A 143 -6.09 -21.70 9.91
N ILE A 144 -5.42 -20.55 9.77
CA ILE A 144 -3.95 -20.48 9.71
C ILE A 144 -3.46 -19.46 10.75
N THR A 145 -3.91 -19.63 12.00
CA THR A 145 -3.46 -18.80 13.14
C THR A 145 -2.55 -19.53 14.11
N GLN A 146 -2.10 -20.75 13.81
CA GLN A 146 -1.34 -21.56 14.78
C GLN A 146 -0.16 -22.38 14.23
N THR A 147 0.47 -21.94 13.14
CA THR A 147 1.94 -22.10 13.16
C THR A 147 2.41 -21.03 14.12
N ILE A 148 3.03 -21.41 15.25
CA ILE A 148 3.59 -20.46 16.21
C ILE A 148 4.65 -19.65 15.45
N VAL A 149 4.24 -18.51 14.86
CA VAL A 149 5.18 -17.59 14.24
C VAL A 149 5.97 -17.01 15.39
N ASN A 150 7.17 -17.57 15.59
CA ASN A 150 8.06 -17.08 16.61
C ASN A 150 8.62 -15.72 16.17
N VAL A 151 9.07 -14.96 17.15
CA VAL A 151 9.63 -13.63 16.92
C VAL A 151 10.87 -13.70 16.04
N GLU A 152 11.69 -14.74 16.20
CA GLU A 152 12.86 -14.98 15.36
C GLU A 152 12.50 -15.02 13.88
N THR A 153 11.37 -15.65 13.53
CA THR A 153 10.85 -15.69 12.16
C THR A 153 10.54 -14.27 11.69
N CYS A 154 9.76 -13.48 12.44
CA CYS A 154 9.45 -12.10 12.08
C CYS A 154 10.72 -11.25 11.83
N MET A 155 11.76 -11.47 12.65
CA MET A 155 13.04 -10.77 12.55
C MET A 155 13.90 -11.18 11.35
N MET A 156 13.55 -12.27 10.64
CA MET A 156 14.18 -12.61 9.35
C MET A 156 13.83 -11.59 8.26
N SER A 157 12.73 -10.84 8.41
CA SER A 157 12.43 -9.72 7.51
C SER A 157 13.37 -8.54 7.78
N ILE A 158 14.18 -8.21 6.78
CA ILE A 158 15.09 -7.05 6.83
C ILE A 158 14.31 -5.75 7.00
N LYS A 159 13.09 -5.67 6.45
CA LYS A 159 12.22 -4.50 6.62
C LYS A 159 11.69 -4.36 8.05
N ILE A 160 11.27 -5.46 8.68
CA ILE A 160 10.81 -5.45 10.08
C ILE A 160 11.98 -5.13 11.01
N ALA A 161 13.13 -5.79 10.80
CA ALA A 161 14.33 -5.54 11.60
C ALA A 161 14.76 -4.07 11.52
N HIS A 162 14.77 -3.50 10.31
CA HIS A 162 15.09 -2.10 10.09
C HIS A 162 14.07 -1.15 10.74
N LEU A 163 12.76 -1.42 10.62
CA LEU A 163 11.71 -0.64 11.27
C LEU A 163 11.93 -0.57 12.79
N LEU A 164 12.18 -1.73 13.43
CA LEU A 164 12.40 -1.82 14.86
C LEU A 164 13.68 -1.10 15.29
N GLN A 165 14.78 -1.25 14.54
CA GLN A 165 16.02 -0.55 14.79
C GLN A 165 15.82 0.98 14.75
N SER A 166 15.09 1.47 13.75
CA SER A 166 14.77 2.89 13.60
C SER A 166 13.89 3.41 14.73
N LEU A 167 12.88 2.64 15.16
CA LEU A 167 12.05 2.98 16.32
C LEU A 167 12.87 3.04 17.62
N MET A 168 13.71 2.04 17.88
CA MET A 168 14.57 2.00 19.07
C MET A 168 15.57 3.16 19.10
N LYS A 169 16.18 3.48 17.95
CA LYS A 169 17.09 4.63 17.83
C LYS A 169 16.39 5.95 18.13
N ASN A 170 15.16 6.14 17.65
CA ASN A 170 14.37 7.34 17.94
C ASN A 170 14.05 7.47 19.43
N LYS A 171 13.75 6.36 20.12
CA LYS A 171 13.56 6.35 21.58
C LYS A 171 14.82 6.79 22.33
N GLN A 172 15.99 6.30 21.91
CA GLN A 172 17.27 6.65 22.55
C GLN A 172 17.64 8.13 22.39
N LEU A 173 17.26 8.75 21.26
CA LEU A 173 17.59 10.15 20.98
C LEU A 173 16.71 11.17 21.72
N ASN A 174 15.70 10.73 22.49
CA ASN A 174 14.79 11.58 23.27
C ASN A 174 14.17 12.75 22.48
N CYS A 175 13.92 12.55 21.18
CA CYS A 175 13.37 13.59 20.29
C CYS A 175 11.88 13.92 20.53
N GLY A 176 11.33 13.58 21.70
CA GLY A 176 9.91 13.72 22.04
C GLY A 176 9.05 12.53 21.61
N PRO A 177 7.73 12.58 21.90
CA PRO A 177 6.80 11.50 21.55
C PRO A 177 6.74 11.34 20.03
N THR A 178 7.10 10.14 19.55
CA THR A 178 7.09 9.81 18.12
C THR A 178 5.87 8.96 17.82
N LYS A 179 5.00 9.45 16.92
CA LYS A 179 3.83 8.70 16.43
C LYS A 179 4.07 8.35 14.97
N LEU A 180 3.99 7.06 14.66
CA LEU A 180 4.41 6.53 13.38
C LEU A 180 3.30 5.71 12.75
N VAL A 181 3.14 5.82 11.43
CA VAL A 181 2.23 4.97 10.65
C VAL A 181 3.03 4.08 9.72
N VAL A 182 2.74 2.79 9.72
CA VAL A 182 3.31 1.81 8.78
C VAL A 182 2.22 1.38 7.80
N TYR A 183 2.44 1.65 6.51
CA TYR A 183 1.57 1.19 5.44
C TYR A 183 2.16 0.01 4.69
N THR A 184 1.34 -1.00 4.44
CA THR A 184 1.65 -2.11 3.53
C THR A 184 0.43 -2.51 2.72
N GLN A 185 0.64 -3.11 1.54
CA GLN A 185 -0.42 -3.72 0.76
C GLN A 185 -0.82 -5.11 1.30
N TRP A 186 0.04 -5.73 2.12
CA TRP A 186 -0.08 -7.11 2.56
C TRP A 186 -0.57 -7.20 4.00
N THR A 187 -1.77 -7.73 4.23
CA THR A 187 -2.36 -7.89 5.57
C THR A 187 -1.55 -8.84 6.44
N GLN A 188 -1.13 -9.99 5.91
CA GLN A 188 -0.25 -10.91 6.62
C GLN A 188 1.07 -10.25 7.09
N PHE A 189 1.57 -9.27 6.33
CA PHE A 189 2.76 -8.53 6.74
C PHE A 189 2.47 -7.57 7.90
N LEU A 190 1.23 -7.04 8.02
CA LEU A 190 0.80 -6.28 9.20
C LEU A 190 0.85 -7.16 10.44
N ASP A 191 0.37 -8.40 10.34
CA ASP A 191 0.35 -9.35 11.47
C ASP A 191 1.78 -9.66 11.94
N LEU A 192 2.70 -9.92 11.00
CA LEU A 192 4.12 -10.14 11.32
C LEU A 192 4.77 -8.91 11.97
N ILE A 193 4.46 -7.71 11.48
CA ILE A 193 4.92 -6.46 12.09
C ILE A 193 4.34 -6.31 13.51
N GLY A 194 3.05 -6.59 13.70
CA GLY A 194 2.37 -6.50 14.99
C GLY A 194 2.99 -7.43 16.04
N ILE A 195 3.27 -8.69 15.67
CA ILE A 195 3.97 -9.66 16.53
C ILE A 195 5.36 -9.14 16.92
N ALA A 196 6.12 -8.59 15.96
CA ALA A 196 7.46 -8.09 16.19
C ALA A 196 7.47 -6.85 17.11
N LEU A 197 6.52 -5.93 16.92
CA LEU A 197 6.33 -4.75 17.78
C LEU A 197 5.95 -5.15 19.21
N ALA A 198 5.01 -6.08 19.36
CA ALA A 198 4.57 -6.58 20.66
C ALA A 198 5.72 -7.21 21.45
N HIS A 199 6.57 -8.02 20.79
CA HIS A 199 7.74 -8.60 21.44
C HIS A 199 8.73 -7.55 21.94
N CYS A 200 8.92 -6.46 21.19
CA CYS A 200 9.75 -5.33 21.61
C CYS A 200 9.06 -4.39 22.60
N SER A 201 7.89 -4.76 23.13
CA SER A 201 7.07 -3.93 24.04
C SER A 201 6.75 -2.55 23.44
N ILE A 202 6.52 -2.50 22.13
CA ILE A 202 6.05 -1.31 21.41
C ILE A 202 4.55 -1.48 21.21
N LEU A 203 3.76 -0.64 21.87
CA LEU A 203 2.32 -0.69 21.73
C LEU A 203 1.89 -0.14 20.37
N SER A 204 1.08 -0.90 19.66
CA SER A 204 0.59 -0.55 18.33
C SER A 204 -0.89 -0.82 18.17
N ALA A 205 -1.52 -0.04 17.29
CA ALA A 205 -2.86 -0.30 16.76
C ALA A 205 -2.76 -0.81 15.32
N GLN A 206 -3.71 -1.65 14.88
CA GLN A 206 -3.77 -2.18 13.52
C GLN A 206 -5.11 -1.86 12.87
N ILE A 207 -5.08 -1.45 11.60
CA ILE A 207 -6.25 -1.18 10.76
C ILE A 207 -6.13 -1.89 9.42
N ASP A 208 -7.09 -2.75 9.09
CA ASP A 208 -7.18 -3.37 7.77
C ASP A 208 -8.63 -3.32 7.22
N GLY A 209 -8.86 -3.95 6.07
CA GLY A 209 -10.17 -3.95 5.42
C GLY A 209 -11.17 -4.95 5.99
N THR A 210 -10.77 -5.77 6.95
CA THR A 210 -11.59 -6.85 7.53
C THR A 210 -12.21 -6.47 8.87
N ILE A 211 -11.68 -5.44 9.53
CA ILE A 211 -12.20 -4.96 10.82
C ILE A 211 -13.52 -4.18 10.67
N THR A 212 -14.36 -4.25 11.69
CA THR A 212 -15.62 -3.50 11.75
C THR A 212 -15.37 -2.00 11.99
N ALA A 213 -16.33 -1.16 11.63
CA ALA A 213 -16.25 0.29 11.83
C ALA A 213 -15.99 0.68 13.30
N GLN A 214 -16.60 -0.03 14.25
CA GLN A 214 -16.40 0.21 15.70
C GLN A 214 -14.98 -0.13 16.15
N VAL A 215 -14.42 -1.26 15.70
CA VAL A 215 -13.04 -1.66 16.02
C VAL A 215 -12.05 -0.69 15.39
N HIS A 216 -12.33 -0.27 14.16
CA HIS A 216 -11.55 0.73 13.43
C HIS A 216 -11.50 2.07 14.18
N GLU A 217 -12.65 2.60 14.60
CA GLU A 217 -12.73 3.85 15.37
C GLU A 217 -11.98 3.74 16.70
N LYS A 218 -12.18 2.64 17.44
CA LYS A 218 -11.47 2.39 18.70
C LYS A 218 -9.95 2.29 18.52
N ALA A 219 -9.48 1.68 17.43
CA ALA A 219 -8.06 1.59 17.12
C ALA A 219 -7.45 2.97 16.86
N LEU A 220 -8.17 3.84 16.13
CA LEU A 220 -7.76 5.22 15.91
C LEU A 220 -7.78 6.04 17.19
N GLU A 221 -8.84 5.95 17.99
CA GLU A 221 -8.94 6.65 19.26
C GLU A 221 -7.81 6.25 20.21
N ASN A 222 -7.49 4.95 20.30
CA ASN A 222 -6.34 4.47 21.05
C ASN A 222 -5.04 5.06 20.48
N PHE A 223 -4.85 5.03 19.16
CA PHE A 223 -3.67 5.62 18.53
C PHE A 223 -3.58 7.15 18.69
N PHE A 224 -4.68 7.89 18.82
CA PHE A 224 -4.62 9.34 19.04
C PHE A 224 -4.41 9.70 20.50
N ASN A 225 -5.18 9.09 21.40
CA ASN A 225 -5.28 9.50 22.79
C ASN A 225 -4.30 8.80 23.72
N ASN A 226 -3.81 7.60 23.36
CA ASN A 226 -2.85 6.87 24.17
C ASN A 226 -1.41 7.28 23.79
N PRO A 227 -0.63 7.91 24.71
CA PRO A 227 0.75 8.28 24.43
C PRO A 227 1.68 7.07 24.33
N GLU A 228 1.32 5.92 24.91
CA GLU A 228 2.09 4.68 24.81
C GLU A 228 1.91 4.00 23.44
N CYS A 229 0.78 4.25 22.76
CA CYS A 229 0.52 3.74 21.42
C CYS A 229 1.29 4.59 20.38
N GLU A 230 2.48 4.11 20.04
CA GLU A 230 3.45 4.81 19.18
C GLU A 230 3.26 4.48 17.70
N VAL A 231 2.75 3.29 17.38
CA VAL A 231 2.69 2.79 16.00
C VAL A 231 1.26 2.44 15.59
N LEU A 232 0.84 2.94 14.42
CA LEU A 232 -0.36 2.49 13.72
C LEU A 232 0.07 1.70 12.48
N THR A 233 -0.27 0.42 12.40
CA THR A 233 -0.09 -0.37 11.18
C THR A 233 -1.39 -0.36 10.38
N ALA A 234 -1.32 -0.10 9.08
CA ALA A 234 -2.51 -0.01 8.24
C ALA A 234 -2.32 -0.59 6.84
N SER A 235 -3.35 -1.27 6.33
CA SER A 235 -3.37 -1.66 4.93
C SER A 235 -3.63 -0.46 4.02
N ILE A 236 -2.94 -0.36 2.89
CA ILE A 236 -3.12 0.77 1.94
C ILE A 236 -4.57 0.83 1.44
N GLY A 237 -5.20 -0.33 1.23
CA GLY A 237 -6.60 -0.41 0.79
C GLY A 237 -7.57 0.18 1.82
N ALA A 238 -7.39 -0.14 3.10
CA ALA A 238 -8.20 0.43 4.17
C ALA A 238 -7.89 1.92 4.41
N ALA A 239 -6.64 2.33 4.20
CA ALA A 239 -6.19 3.70 4.38
C ALA A 239 -6.63 4.69 3.28
N GLY A 240 -6.94 4.19 2.09
CA GLY A 240 -7.24 5.01 0.90
C GLY A 240 -8.61 5.71 0.90
N THR A 241 -9.46 5.47 1.89
CA THR A 241 -10.88 5.87 1.90
C THR A 241 -11.20 7.13 2.70
N GLY A 242 -10.20 7.91 3.13
CA GLY A 242 -10.42 9.21 3.79
C GLY A 242 -10.16 9.23 5.29
N LEU A 243 -9.24 8.39 5.77
CA LEU A 243 -8.73 8.44 7.14
C LEU A 243 -8.05 9.79 7.43
N ASN A 244 -8.60 10.54 8.39
CA ASN A 244 -8.01 11.79 8.86
C ASN A 244 -6.99 11.51 9.98
N ILE A 245 -5.79 11.09 9.60
CA ILE A 245 -4.70 10.80 10.53
C ILE A 245 -3.76 12.01 10.60
N THR A 246 -3.87 12.82 11.66
CA THR A 246 -3.12 14.08 11.83
C THR A 246 -2.01 14.03 12.87
N CYS A 247 -2.04 13.05 13.76
CA CYS A 247 -1.09 12.91 14.86
C CYS A 247 0.34 12.42 14.47
N PRO A 248 0.54 11.53 13.47
CA PRO A 248 1.86 10.97 13.21
C PRO A 248 2.79 11.98 12.56
N ASN A 249 4.05 11.94 12.98
CA ASN A 249 5.14 12.73 12.42
C ASN A 249 6.02 11.92 11.46
N ILE A 250 5.87 10.58 11.42
CA ILE A 250 6.64 9.71 10.52
C ILE A 250 5.71 8.70 9.84
N VAL A 251 5.94 8.47 8.55
CA VAL A 251 5.21 7.47 7.75
C VAL A 251 6.21 6.53 7.09
N TYR A 252 6.09 5.24 7.37
CA TYR A 252 6.80 4.17 6.67
C TYR A 252 5.89 3.56 5.62
N LEU A 253 6.40 3.48 4.39
CA LEU A 253 5.76 2.78 3.30
C LEU A 253 6.55 1.51 3.00
N MET A 254 6.02 0.35 3.37
CA MET A 254 6.70 -0.94 3.24
C MET A 254 6.51 -1.61 1.87
N VAL A 255 5.82 -0.94 0.95
CA VAL A 255 5.62 -1.41 -0.43
C VAL A 255 6.70 -0.87 -1.36
N ARG A 256 6.69 -1.37 -2.60
CA ARG A 256 7.55 -0.84 -3.66
C ARG A 256 7.31 0.66 -3.81
N GLY A 257 8.37 1.46 -3.63
CA GLY A 257 8.34 2.88 -3.98
C GLY A 257 8.07 3.09 -5.47
N PRO A 258 7.54 4.24 -5.88
CA PRO A 258 7.32 4.54 -7.30
C PRO A 258 8.64 4.32 -8.08
N PRO A 259 8.58 3.84 -9.33
CA PRO A 259 9.77 3.77 -10.16
C PRO A 259 10.41 5.15 -10.20
N LYS A 260 11.71 5.22 -9.89
CA LYS A 260 12.49 6.43 -10.17
C LYS A 260 12.49 6.57 -11.69
N PHE A 261 11.74 7.56 -12.19
CA PHE A 261 11.78 7.98 -13.58
C PHE A 261 13.13 8.64 -13.89
#